data_AF-A0A1P8F5I1-F1
#
_entry.id   AF-A0A1P8F5I1-F1
#
_cell.length_a   1.000
_cell.length_b   1.000
_cell.length_c   1.000
_cell.angle_alpha   90.00
_cell.angle_beta   90.00
_cell.angle_gamma   90.00
#
_symmetry.space_group_name_H-M   'P 1'
#
loop_
_entity.id
_entity.type
_entity.pdbx_description
1 polymer ?
#
loop_
_entity_poly.entity_id
_entity_poly.type
_entity_poly.pdbx_seq_one_letter_code
_entity_poly.pdbx_strand_id
1 'polypeptide(L)'
;MELSKQEVLHIARLARLGIDDAEVDRLRGQLSDILGHFTVLSHVNTENVPPTAHTIAQSNVLGYDKPTPCLATDQVLSNAPEREGDYFRIRAVLE
;
A
#
# COMPACT_ATOMS: atom_id res chain seq x y z
N MET A 1 19.14 -8.56 9.99
CA MET A 1 18.86 -9.36 8.79
C MET A 1 19.23 -8.50 7.60
N GLU A 2 20.09 -8.98 6.71
CA GLU A 2 20.52 -8.19 5.54
C GLU A 2 19.66 -8.55 4.34
N LEU A 3 19.04 -7.55 3.72
CA LEU A 3 18.28 -7.73 2.49
C LEU A 3 19.21 -7.83 1.28
N SER A 4 18.88 -8.69 0.33
CA SER A 4 19.48 -8.73 -0.99
C SER A 4 18.92 -7.63 -1.90
N LYS A 5 19.68 -7.25 -2.94
CA LYS A 5 19.17 -6.32 -3.97
C LYS A 5 17.90 -6.84 -4.64
N GLN A 6 17.79 -8.15 -4.82
CA GLN A 6 16.62 -8.79 -5.44
C GLN A 6 15.37 -8.62 -4.57
N GLU A 7 15.48 -8.73 -3.25
CA GLU A 7 14.37 -8.49 -2.32
C GLU A 7 13.92 -7.04 -2.34
N VAL A 8 14.86 -6.08 -2.39
CA VAL A 8 14.52 -4.65 -2.51
C VAL A 8 13.77 -4.37 -3.81
N LEU A 9 14.25 -4.90 -4.93
CA LEU A 9 13.57 -4.77 -6.23
C LEU A 9 12.20 -5.46 -6.24
N HIS A 10 12.08 -6.61 -5.56
CA HIS A 10 10.81 -7.31 -5.43
C HIS A 10 9.78 -6.47 -4.65
N ILE A 11 10.18 -5.90 -3.52
CA ILE A 11 9.34 -5.01 -2.71
C ILE A 11 8.94 -3.76 -3.52
N ALA A 12 9.88 -3.14 -4.24
CA ALA A 12 9.61 -1.99 -5.09
C ALA A 12 8.57 -2.31 -6.17
N ARG A 13 8.65 -3.49 -6.80
CA ARG A 13 7.65 -3.97 -7.76
C ARG A 13 6.27 -4.14 -7.14
N LEU A 14 6.18 -4.73 -5.94
CA LEU A 14 4.92 -4.88 -5.21
C LEU A 14 4.29 -3.51 -4.90
N ALA A 15 5.11 -2.54 -4.52
CA ALA A 15 4.70 -1.18 -4.20
C ALA A 15 4.54 -0.26 -5.43
N ARG A 16 4.80 -0.75 -6.66
CA ARG A 16 4.78 0.03 -7.91
C ARG A 16 5.71 1.25 -7.90
N LEU A 17 6.89 1.10 -7.29
CA LEU A 17 7.93 2.12 -7.23
C LEU A 17 8.99 1.87 -8.31
N GLY A 18 9.25 2.87 -9.15
CA GLY A 18 10.43 2.90 -10.00
C GLY A 18 11.61 3.46 -9.21
N ILE A 19 12.64 2.65 -8.99
CA ILE A 19 13.85 3.02 -8.27
C ILE A 19 15.08 2.70 -9.11
N ASP A 20 16.12 3.52 -9.00
CA ASP A 20 17.39 3.30 -9.70
C ASP A 20 18.38 2.43 -8.89
N ASP A 21 19.48 2.01 -9.51
CA ASP A 21 20.48 1.14 -8.87
C ASP A 21 21.14 1.77 -7.64
N ALA A 22 21.34 3.09 -7.63
CA ALA A 22 21.92 3.79 -6.48
C ALA A 22 20.92 3.84 -5.31
N GLU A 23 19.64 4.00 -5.62
CA GLU A 23 18.55 3.91 -4.65
C GLU A 23 18.40 2.49 -4.11
N VAL A 24 18.53 1.45 -4.94
CA VAL A 24 18.51 0.05 -4.49
C VAL A 24 19.61 -0.18 -3.44
N ASP A 25 20.83 0.28 -3.69
CA ASP A 25 21.94 0.09 -2.75
C ASP A 25 21.75 0.85 -1.44
N ARG A 26 21.22 2.07 -1.52
CA ARG A 26 20.88 2.88 -0.34
C ARG A 26 19.75 2.25 0.48
N LEU A 27 18.65 1.90 -0.19
CA LEU A 27 17.44 1.34 0.43
C LEU A 27 17.73 -0.02 1.05
N ARG A 28 18.59 -0.83 0.44
CA ARG A 28 19.03 -2.10 1.01
C ARG A 28 19.59 -1.94 2.43
N GLY A 29 20.50 -0.98 2.62
CA GLY A 29 21.06 -0.68 3.94
C GLY A 29 19.99 -0.18 4.91
N GLN A 30 19.26 0.86 4.51
CA GLN A 30 18.24 1.49 5.35
C GLN A 30 17.14 0.52 5.79
N LEU A 31 16.62 -0.32 4.88
CA LEU A 31 15.60 -1.30 5.20
C LEU A 31 16.15 -2.42 6.10
N SER A 32 17.40 -2.84 5.88
CA SER A 32 18.06 -3.84 6.75
C SER A 32 18.22 -3.31 8.18
N ASP A 33 18.56 -2.04 8.34
CA ASP A 33 18.67 -1.38 9.65
C ASP A 33 17.31 -1.29 10.35
N ILE A 34 16.26 -0.89 9.63
CA ILE A 34 14.89 -0.81 10.15
C ILE A 34 14.40 -2.20 10.61
N LEU A 35 14.60 -3.23 9.79
CA LEU A 35 14.23 -4.61 10.15
C LEU A 35 15.07 -5.14 11.32
N GLY A 36 16.34 -4.74 11.39
CA GLY A 36 17.20 -5.00 12.54
C GLY A 36 16.61 -4.42 13.83
N HIS A 37 16.13 -3.17 13.79
CA HIS A 37 15.52 -2.52 14.94
C HIS A 37 14.27 -3.26 15.44
N PHE A 38 13.42 -3.79 14.55
CA PHE A 38 12.24 -4.55 14.92
C PHE A 38 12.53 -5.88 15.63
N THR A 39 13.77 -6.38 15.57
CA THR A 39 14.18 -7.59 16.30
C THR A 39 14.04 -7.43 17.81
N VAL A 40 14.01 -6.19 18.34
CA VAL A 40 13.73 -5.95 19.76
C VAL A 40 12.38 -6.52 20.19
N LEU A 41 11.37 -6.54 19.30
CA LEU A 41 10.03 -7.04 19.60
C LEU A 41 10.01 -8.55 19.86
N SER A 42 10.97 -9.33 19.36
CA SER A 42 11.02 -10.79 19.59
C SER A 42 11.37 -11.17 21.03
N HIS A 43 11.80 -10.22 21.86
CA HIS A 43 12.07 -10.45 23.28
C HIS A 43 10.79 -10.43 24.15
N VAL A 44 9.66 -10.01 23.58
CA VAL A 44 8.38 -9.94 24.28
C VAL A 44 7.57 -11.20 23.98
N ASN A 45 7.16 -11.93 25.03
CA ASN A 45 6.31 -13.11 24.85
C ASN A 45 4.86 -12.69 24.51
N THR A 46 4.39 -13.08 23.33
CA THR A 46 3.02 -12.85 22.85
C THR A 46 2.22 -14.13 22.59
N GLU A 47 2.66 -15.31 23.06
CA GLU A 47 2.02 -16.61 22.78
C GLU A 47 0.53 -16.64 23.14
N ASN A 48 0.14 -15.97 24.22
CA ASN A 48 -1.24 -15.93 24.71
C ASN A 48 -1.89 -14.55 24.55
N VAL A 49 -1.31 -13.69 23.69
CA VAL A 49 -1.83 -12.34 23.42
C VAL A 49 -2.43 -12.31 22.02
N PRO A 50 -3.77 -12.17 21.88
CA PRO A 50 -4.38 -12.09 20.56
C PRO A 50 -3.95 -10.80 19.84
N PRO A 51 -3.78 -10.82 18.50
CA PRO A 51 -3.48 -9.62 17.73
C PRO A 51 -4.58 -8.57 17.91
N THR A 52 -4.19 -7.31 18.11
CA THR A 52 -5.13 -6.19 18.20
C THR A 52 -5.16 -5.47 16.86
N ALA A 53 -6.19 -5.74 16.04
CA ALA A 53 -6.36 -5.07 14.75
C ALA A 53 -6.99 -3.68 14.88
N HIS A 54 -7.95 -3.51 15.81
CA HIS A 54 -8.65 -2.26 16.07
C HIS A 54 -8.66 -2.00 17.58
N THR A 55 -8.49 -0.74 17.97
CA THR A 55 -8.45 -0.32 19.38
C THR A 55 -9.83 -0.20 20.02
N ILE A 56 -10.88 -0.19 19.20
CA ILE A 56 -12.29 -0.10 19.63
C ILE A 56 -13.01 -1.42 19.35
N ALA A 57 -14.02 -1.71 20.18
CA ALA A 57 -14.89 -2.85 19.96
C ALA A 57 -15.58 -2.72 18.59
N GLN A 58 -15.39 -3.71 17.73
CA GLN A 58 -16.05 -3.76 16.45
C GLN A 58 -17.50 -4.21 16.61
N SER A 59 -18.38 -3.63 15.81
CA SER A 59 -19.73 -4.11 15.58
C SER A 59 -19.99 -4.12 14.08
N ASN A 60 -20.98 -4.91 13.65
CA ASN A 60 -21.36 -4.94 12.24
C ASN A 60 -22.05 -3.63 11.87
N VAL A 61 -21.35 -2.76 11.14
CA VAL A 61 -21.91 -1.54 10.57
C VAL A 61 -22.39 -1.86 9.15
N LEU A 62 -23.70 -2.11 9.02
CA LEU A 62 -24.32 -2.43 7.74
C LEU A 62 -24.83 -1.16 7.06
N GLY A 63 -24.54 -1.02 5.77
CA GLY A 63 -25.19 -0.02 4.90
C GLY A 63 -26.57 -0.50 4.44
N TYR A 64 -27.51 0.43 4.27
CA TYR A 64 -28.79 0.11 3.64
C TYR A 64 -28.60 -0.06 2.12
N ASP A 65 -29.25 -1.07 1.55
CA ASP A 65 -29.33 -1.25 0.10
C ASP A 65 -30.34 -0.25 -0.50
N LYS A 66 -29.92 1.02 -0.57
CA LYS A 66 -30.70 2.12 -1.14
C LYS A 66 -29.82 2.97 -2.05
N PRO A 67 -30.25 3.25 -3.29
CA PRO A 67 -29.49 4.12 -4.18
C PRO A 67 -29.44 5.55 -3.62
N THR A 68 -28.31 6.21 -3.84
CA THR A 68 -28.11 7.63 -3.52
C THR A 68 -27.75 8.39 -4.81
N PRO A 69 -27.96 9.72 -4.87
CA PRO A 69 -27.56 10.50 -6.04
C PRO A 69 -26.06 10.36 -6.31
N CYS A 70 -25.69 9.99 -7.54
CA CYS A 70 -24.30 9.98 -7.99
C CYS A 70 -23.77 11.40 -8.17
N LEU A 71 -22.44 11.55 -8.07
CA LEU A 71 -21.75 12.78 -8.47
C LEU A 71 -21.91 13.01 -9.98
N ALA A 72 -21.94 14.28 -10.39
CA ALA A 72 -21.95 14.62 -11.81
C ALA A 72 -20.62 14.21 -12.47
N THR A 73 -20.66 13.78 -13.74
CA THR A 73 -19.47 13.31 -14.47
C THR A 73 -18.31 14.30 -14.43
N ASP A 74 -18.60 15.59 -14.63
CA ASP A 74 -17.58 16.65 -14.56
C ASP A 74 -16.94 16.78 -13.17
N GLN A 75 -17.69 16.51 -12.09
CA GLN A 75 -17.13 16.52 -10.74
C GLN A 75 -16.22 15.31 -10.51
N VAL A 76 -16.62 14.13 -10.98
CA VAL A 76 -15.83 12.89 -10.87
C VAL A 76 -14.50 13.02 -11.62
N LEU A 77 -14.53 13.63 -12.82
CA LEU A 77 -13.35 13.76 -13.69
C LEU A 77 -12.51 15.01 -13.40
N SER A 78 -12.91 15.86 -12.44
CA SER A 78 -12.25 17.14 -12.16
C SER A 78 -10.75 17.04 -11.83
N ASN A 79 -10.32 15.90 -11.28
CA ASN A 79 -8.93 15.61 -10.91
C ASN A 79 -8.29 14.52 -11.79
N ALA A 80 -8.95 14.10 -12.88
CA ALA A 80 -8.38 13.12 -13.79
C ALA A 80 -7.10 13.70 -14.42
N PRO A 81 -5.93 13.02 -14.32
CA PRO A 81 -4.71 13.50 -14.97
C PRO A 81 -4.89 13.65 -16.49
N GLU A 82 -5.64 12.73 -17.09
CA GLU A 82 -6.04 12.76 -18.49
C GLU A 82 -7.47 12.23 -18.63
N ARG A 83 -8.26 12.84 -19.51
CA ARG A 83 -9.63 12.40 -19.84
C ARG A 83 -9.86 12.34 -21.34
N GLU A 84 -10.74 11.45 -21.75
CA GLU A 84 -11.25 11.36 -23.12
C GLU A 84 -12.76 11.26 -23.07
N GLY A 85 -13.46 12.34 -23.44
CA GLY A 85 -14.89 12.47 -23.18
C GLY A 85 -15.21 12.27 -21.69
N ASP A 86 -16.09 11.31 -21.41
CA ASP A 86 -16.55 10.95 -20.06
C ASP A 86 -15.69 9.85 -19.39
N TYR A 87 -14.49 9.57 -19.91
CA TYR A 87 -13.61 8.49 -19.45
C TYR A 87 -12.27 9.00 -18.89
N PHE A 88 -11.73 8.29 -17.91
CA PHE A 88 -10.32 8.41 -17.53
C PHE A 88 -9.45 7.79 -18.61
N ARG A 89 -8.52 8.58 -19.16
CA ARG A 89 -7.60 8.07 -20.18
C ARG A 89 -6.38 7.44 -19.50
N ILE A 90 -6.12 6.17 -19.82
CA ILE A 90 -4.94 5.43 -19.36
C ILE A 90 -4.25 4.75 -20.54
N ARG A 91 -3.02 4.28 -20.34
CA ARG A 91 -2.40 3.36 -21.29
C ARG A 91 -3.16 2.04 -21.29
N ALA A 92 -3.35 1.46 -22.48
CA ALA A 92 -3.99 0.16 -22.61
C ALA A 92 -3.26 -0.88 -21.74
N VAL A 93 -4.04 -1.65 -20.97
CA VAL A 93 -3.51 -2.77 -20.20
C VAL A 93 -3.39 -3.94 -21.16
N LEU A 94 -2.15 -4.24 -21.56
CA LEU A 94 -1.78 -5.36 -22.41
C LEU A 94 -1.08 -6.41 -21.54
N GLU A 95 -1.29 -7.69 -21.85
CA GLU A 95 -0.63 -8.82 -21.18
C GLU A 95 0.88 -8.88 -21.47
#